data_AF-A0A2K8U9U1-F1
#
_entry.id   AF-A0A2K8U9U1-F1
#
_cell.length_a   1.000
_cell.length_b   1.000
_cell.length_c   1.000
_cell.angle_alpha   90.00
_cell.angle_beta   90.00
_cell.angle_gamma   90.00
#
_symmetry.space_group_name_H-M   'P 1'
#
loop_
_entity.id
_entity.type
_entity.pdbx_description
1 polymer ?
#
loop_
_entity_poly.entity_id
_entity_poly.type
_entity_poly.pdbx_seq_one_letter_code
_entity_poly.pdbx_strand_id
1 'polypeptide(L)'
;MREEQLKERLGERFRELDIPLLVEWPDGRRAALVFVVEEETDPKRFSVLRLAHYCLDIAELLDTRRVVPVVVFLRGGPAERKLDLGGDEQTYLRFRFLSIELSTLPYREHRDSRNIVVRLNLPNMNYAPQERVEVYAAAVRGLASLEPDPERQRKYLDFVDIYADLDDQERKRYEREYPDEVQTMTSFSERFEAKGRQQGEAVALMRVMRRKFGELPEPARQRIEAADAQTLLEWIDRIFTAESIDEVIH
;
A
#
# COMPACT_ATOMS: atom_id res chain seq x y z
N MET A 1 -16.87 5.52 -6.40
CA MET A 1 -15.50 5.44 -6.90
C MET A 1 -15.25 4.01 -7.32
N ARG A 2 -14.91 3.78 -8.58
CA ARG A 2 -14.56 2.45 -9.10
C ARG A 2 -13.08 2.52 -9.48
N GLU A 3 -12.26 1.70 -8.84
CA GLU A 3 -10.84 1.59 -9.13
C GLU A 3 -10.66 0.48 -10.17
N GLU A 4 -10.16 0.80 -11.36
CA GLU A 4 -9.76 -0.18 -12.37
C GLU A 4 -8.24 -0.18 -12.49
N GLN A 5 -7.58 -1.25 -12.02
CA GLN A 5 -6.13 -1.39 -12.14
C GLN A 5 -5.75 -1.83 -13.57
N LEU A 6 -5.28 -0.87 -14.37
CA LEU A 6 -4.79 -1.07 -15.74
C LEU A 6 -3.34 -1.60 -15.79
N LYS A 7 -3.05 -2.67 -15.05
CA LYS A 7 -1.67 -3.22 -14.92
C LYS A 7 -1.12 -3.88 -16.19
N GLU A 8 -1.95 -4.39 -17.09
CA GLU A 8 -1.48 -5.29 -18.16
C GLU A 8 -0.85 -4.62 -19.39
N ARG A 9 -0.98 -3.30 -19.61
CA ARG A 9 -0.50 -2.65 -20.85
C ARG A 9 0.67 -1.68 -20.70
N LEU A 10 1.20 -1.47 -19.49
CA LEU A 10 2.21 -0.42 -19.21
C LEU A 10 3.53 -0.96 -18.65
N GLY A 11 3.76 -2.28 -18.78
CA GLY A 11 4.89 -3.01 -18.22
C GLY A 11 6.23 -2.84 -18.95
N GLU A 12 6.71 -1.61 -19.11
CA GLU A 12 8.13 -1.38 -19.41
C GLU A 12 8.85 -0.81 -18.18
N ARG A 13 9.73 -1.67 -17.64
CA ARG A 13 10.71 -1.64 -16.52
C ARG A 13 11.30 -0.34 -15.96
N PHE A 14 10.71 0.83 -16.16
CA PHE A 14 10.98 2.08 -15.42
C PHE A 14 9.69 2.84 -15.09
N ARG A 15 8.56 2.13 -15.04
CA ARG A 15 7.22 2.65 -14.80
C ARG A 15 6.59 1.93 -13.59
N GLU A 16 7.15 2.09 -12.40
CA GLU A 16 6.41 1.81 -11.16
C GLU A 16 5.39 2.91 -10.97
N LEU A 17 4.24 2.77 -11.66
CA LEU A 17 3.13 3.71 -11.58
C LEU A 17 2.16 3.25 -10.50
N ASP A 18 2.05 4.05 -9.45
CA ASP A 18 0.99 3.95 -8.46
C ASP A 18 -0.35 4.46 -9.03
N ILE A 19 -1.09 3.53 -9.63
CA ILE A 19 -2.56 3.51 -9.80
C ILE A 19 -3.20 4.79 -10.40
N PRO A 20 -3.43 4.86 -11.73
CA PRO A 20 -4.37 5.84 -12.29
C PRO A 20 -5.79 5.56 -11.75
N LEU A 21 -6.39 6.56 -11.10
CA LEU A 21 -7.76 6.50 -10.59
C LEU A 21 -8.71 7.16 -11.58
N LEU A 22 -9.66 6.40 -12.13
CA LEU A 22 -10.76 6.96 -12.91
C LEU A 22 -11.85 7.45 -11.96
N VAL A 23 -12.16 8.74 -12.02
CA VAL A 23 -13.27 9.36 -11.29
C VAL A 23 -14.41 9.61 -12.26
N GLU A 24 -15.54 8.99 -11.97
CA GLU A 24 -16.82 9.22 -12.65
C GLU A 24 -17.76 10.01 -11.74
N TRP A 25 -18.28 11.13 -12.24
CA TRP A 25 -19.32 11.90 -11.55
C TRP A 25 -20.71 11.32 -11.86
N PRO A 26 -21.72 11.56 -10.99
CA PRO A 26 -23.09 11.10 -11.23
C PRO A 26 -23.74 11.62 -12.52
N ASP A 27 -23.21 12.71 -13.08
CA ASP A 27 -23.65 13.32 -14.34
C ASP A 27 -22.98 12.71 -15.59
N GLY A 28 -22.19 11.65 -15.44
CA GLY A 28 -21.51 10.95 -16.52
C GLY A 28 -20.19 11.57 -16.96
N ARG A 29 -19.75 12.70 -16.37
CA ARG A 29 -18.40 13.23 -16.63
C ARG A 29 -17.35 12.27 -16.09
N ARG A 30 -16.22 12.17 -16.80
CA ARG A 30 -15.05 11.35 -16.42
C ARG A 30 -13.80 12.22 -16.30
N ALA A 31 -12.95 11.90 -15.32
CA ALA A 31 -11.59 12.42 -15.23
C ALA A 31 -10.66 11.33 -14.71
N ALA A 32 -9.49 11.23 -15.32
CA ALA A 32 -8.41 10.40 -14.82
C ALA A 32 -7.54 11.22 -13.87
N LEU A 33 -7.49 10.82 -12.60
CA LEU A 33 -6.46 11.25 -11.66
C LEU A 33 -5.27 10.32 -11.83
N VAL A 34 -4.13 10.87 -12.20
CA VAL A 34 -2.90 10.09 -12.32
C VAL A 34 -2.02 10.42 -11.13
N PHE A 35 -1.90 9.48 -10.21
CA PHE A 35 -0.97 9.57 -9.11
C PHE A 35 0.36 8.96 -9.53
N VAL A 36 1.45 9.64 -9.18
CA VAL A 36 2.80 9.10 -9.27
C VAL A 36 3.43 9.34 -7.92
N VAL A 37 3.87 8.28 -7.25
CA VAL A 37 4.67 8.38 -6.04
C VAL A 37 6.12 8.21 -6.45
N GLU A 38 6.94 9.20 -6.16
CA GLU A 38 8.37 9.18 -6.46
C GLU A 38 9.12 9.03 -5.13
N GLU A 39 9.62 7.82 -4.93
CA GLU A 39 10.42 7.44 -3.76
C GLU A 39 11.88 7.90 -3.85
N GLU A 40 12.39 8.10 -5.07
CA GLU A 40 13.82 8.28 -5.30
C GLU A 40 14.34 9.64 -4.81
N THR A 41 15.39 9.55 -3.97
CA THR A 41 16.12 10.68 -3.36
C THR A 41 16.88 11.56 -4.37
N ASP A 42 16.96 11.16 -5.65
CA ASP A 42 17.60 11.96 -6.72
C ASP A 42 16.52 12.62 -7.62
N PRO A 43 16.24 13.93 -7.42
CA PRO A 43 15.27 14.65 -8.24
C PRO A 43 15.63 14.68 -9.73
N LYS A 44 16.87 14.37 -10.10
CA LYS A 44 17.33 14.33 -11.50
C LYS A 44 16.81 13.11 -12.25
N ARG A 45 16.32 12.07 -11.54
CA ARG A 45 15.71 10.90 -12.18
C ARG A 45 14.25 11.14 -12.54
N PHE A 46 13.54 12.01 -11.82
CA PHE A 46 12.19 12.42 -12.21
C PHE A 46 12.23 13.18 -13.55
N SER A 47 11.28 12.87 -14.43
CA SER A 47 11.20 13.51 -15.74
C SER A 47 9.79 14.01 -16.00
N VAL A 48 9.64 15.34 -16.01
CA VAL A 48 8.38 16.01 -16.38
C VAL A 48 7.95 15.61 -17.79
N LEU A 49 8.92 15.40 -18.69
CA LEU A 49 8.65 14.93 -20.05
C LEU A 49 8.02 13.54 -20.08
N ARG A 50 8.58 12.59 -19.31
CA ARG A 50 7.98 11.24 -19.21
C ARG A 50 6.58 11.29 -18.59
N LEU A 51 6.38 12.12 -17.57
CA LEU A 51 5.05 12.31 -16.96
C LEU A 51 4.05 12.90 -17.96
N ALA A 52 4.46 13.88 -18.76
CA ALA A 52 3.62 14.47 -19.80
C ALA A 52 3.22 13.43 -20.86
N HIS A 53 4.18 12.63 -21.34
CA HIS A 53 3.90 11.52 -22.27
C HIS A 53 2.89 10.54 -21.67
N TYR A 54 3.08 10.13 -20.41
CA TYR A 54 2.17 9.21 -19.76
C TYR A 54 0.74 9.76 -19.63
N CYS A 55 0.59 11.05 -19.31
CA CYS A 55 -0.73 11.68 -19.26
C CYS A 55 -1.42 11.69 -20.63
N LEU A 56 -0.67 11.85 -21.71
CA LEU A 56 -1.19 11.78 -23.08
C LEU A 56 -1.64 10.35 -23.44
N ASP A 57 -0.82 9.33 -23.10
CA ASP A 57 -1.17 7.92 -23.30
C ASP A 57 -2.50 7.58 -22.58
N ILE A 58 -2.68 8.04 -21.34
CA ILE A 58 -3.90 7.81 -20.55
C ILE A 58 -5.09 8.58 -21.13
N ALA A 59 -4.90 9.82 -21.58
CA ALA A 59 -5.94 10.61 -22.22
C ALA A 59 -6.49 9.91 -23.45
N GLU A 60 -5.60 9.34 -24.28
CA GLU A 60 -5.98 8.57 -25.47
C GLU A 60 -6.64 7.23 -25.10
N LEU A 61 -6.03 6.46 -24.20
CA LEU A 61 -6.53 5.14 -23.78
C LEU A 61 -7.94 5.19 -23.18
N LEU A 62 -8.24 6.24 -22.40
CA LEU A 62 -9.51 6.41 -21.71
C LEU A 62 -10.49 7.34 -22.43
N ASP A 63 -10.14 7.78 -23.65
CA ASP A 63 -10.91 8.75 -24.45
C ASP A 63 -11.38 9.96 -23.61
N THR A 64 -10.43 10.60 -22.91
CA THR A 64 -10.72 11.72 -22.02
C THR A 64 -9.73 12.86 -22.17
N ARG A 65 -10.22 14.09 -22.07
CA ARG A 65 -9.39 15.31 -22.00
C ARG A 65 -9.16 15.80 -20.57
N ARG A 66 -9.65 15.06 -19.57
CA ARG A 66 -9.55 15.43 -18.15
C ARG A 66 -8.55 14.52 -17.46
N VAL A 67 -7.28 14.84 -17.58
CA VAL A 67 -6.19 14.16 -16.88
C VAL A 67 -5.56 15.12 -15.88
N VAL A 68 -5.50 14.72 -14.61
CA VAL A 68 -4.90 15.53 -13.53
C VAL A 68 -3.69 14.77 -12.99
N PRO A 69 -2.47 15.19 -13.35
CA PRO A 69 -1.26 14.59 -12.80
C PRO A 69 -0.96 15.13 -11.40
N VAL A 70 -0.77 14.22 -10.46
CA VAL A 70 -0.38 14.48 -9.08
C VAL A 70 0.87 13.66 -8.76
N VAL A 71 1.93 14.33 -8.31
CA VAL A 71 3.20 13.68 -7.95
C VAL A 71 3.49 13.86 -6.46
N VAL A 72 3.71 12.77 -5.75
CA VAL A 72 4.10 12.77 -4.34
C VAL A 72 5.59 12.46 -4.26
N PHE A 73 6.40 13.41 -3.83
CA PHE A 73 7.82 13.20 -3.62
C PHE A 73 8.09 12.87 -2.16
N LEU A 74 8.64 11.69 -1.90
CA LEU A 74 8.96 11.27 -0.54
C LEU A 74 10.21 11.99 -0.02
N ARG A 75 11.21 12.22 -0.89
CA ARG A 75 12.50 12.83 -0.52
C ARG A 75 12.91 13.92 -1.51
N GLY A 76 12.89 15.17 -1.07
CA GLY A 76 13.16 16.33 -1.93
C GLY A 76 12.09 16.52 -3.01
N GLY A 77 12.37 17.36 -4.01
CA GLY A 77 11.46 17.60 -5.12
C GLY A 77 12.17 18.11 -6.37
N PRO A 78 11.46 18.15 -7.50
CA PRO A 78 12.07 18.47 -8.78
C PRO A 78 12.35 19.95 -8.88
N ALA A 79 13.47 20.29 -9.52
CA ALA A 79 13.80 21.69 -9.81
C ALA A 79 12.76 22.34 -10.73
N GLU A 80 12.20 21.56 -11.67
CA GLU A 80 11.22 22.03 -12.64
C GLU A 80 9.87 21.31 -12.46
N ARG A 81 8.80 22.09 -12.31
CA ARG A 81 7.42 21.60 -12.12
C ARG A 81 6.52 21.83 -13.34
N LYS A 82 7.14 22.19 -14.45
CA LYS A 82 6.47 22.48 -15.72
C LYS A 82 7.32 21.96 -16.87
N LEU A 83 6.69 21.81 -18.02
CA LEU A 83 7.36 21.56 -19.28
C LEU A 83 6.72 22.49 -20.31
N ASP A 84 7.54 23.35 -20.91
CA ASP A 84 7.15 24.19 -22.03
C ASP A 84 7.89 23.66 -23.28
N LEU A 85 7.17 23.16 -24.29
CA LEU A 85 7.74 22.79 -25.59
C LEU A 85 7.31 23.82 -26.64
N GLY A 86 8.28 24.40 -27.33
CA GLY A 86 8.09 25.47 -28.30
C GLY A 86 9.26 25.61 -29.26
N GLY A 87 9.08 26.43 -30.29
CA GLY A 87 10.18 26.97 -31.10
C GLY A 87 10.59 28.36 -30.61
N ASP A 88 11.42 29.04 -31.38
CA ASP A 88 11.97 30.36 -31.02
C ASP A 88 10.87 31.44 -30.84
N GLU A 89 9.73 31.29 -31.53
CA GLU A 89 8.67 32.29 -31.56
C GLU A 89 7.44 31.93 -30.69
N GLN A 90 7.19 30.63 -30.42
CA GLN A 90 5.94 30.21 -29.79
C GLN A 90 6.08 28.91 -28.98
N THR A 91 5.34 28.83 -27.87
CA THR A 91 5.09 27.58 -27.10
C THR A 91 3.84 26.87 -27.63
N TYR A 92 3.97 25.58 -27.95
CA TYR A 92 2.88 24.74 -28.47
C TYR A 92 2.32 23.76 -27.42
N LEU A 93 3.14 23.35 -26.45
CA LEU A 93 2.71 22.53 -25.31
C LEU A 93 3.16 23.19 -24.01
N ARG A 94 2.22 23.39 -23.09
CA ARG A 94 2.51 23.72 -21.70
C ARG A 94 1.91 22.65 -20.81
N PHE A 95 2.77 21.94 -20.11
CA PHE A 95 2.39 20.90 -19.17
C PHE A 95 2.77 21.31 -17.74
N ARG A 96 1.88 21.01 -16.79
CA ARG A 96 2.06 21.25 -15.36
C ARG A 96 1.43 20.09 -14.60
N PHE A 97 1.92 19.87 -13.39
CA PHE A 97 1.37 18.87 -12.49
C PHE A 97 1.26 19.42 -11.07
N LEU A 98 0.35 18.83 -10.30
CA LEU A 98 0.27 19.05 -8.88
C LEU A 98 1.37 18.24 -8.20
N SER A 99 2.04 18.82 -7.23
CA SER A 99 3.06 18.09 -6.48
C SER A 99 3.03 18.43 -5.00
N ILE A 100 3.49 17.48 -4.20
CA ILE A 100 3.72 17.64 -2.78
C ILE A 100 5.06 16.99 -2.41
N GLU A 101 5.85 17.67 -1.61
CA GLU A 101 7.15 17.19 -1.12
C GLU A 101 7.02 16.89 0.36
N LEU A 102 6.87 15.61 0.71
CA LEU A 102 6.59 15.22 2.09
C LEU A 102 7.71 15.68 3.03
N SER A 103 8.96 15.57 2.59
CA SER A 103 10.15 16.02 3.34
C SER A 103 10.16 17.52 3.71
N THR A 104 9.27 18.34 3.13
CA THR A 104 9.13 19.76 3.49
C THR A 104 8.01 20.04 4.50
N LEU A 105 7.11 19.07 4.70
CA LEU A 105 5.96 19.22 5.59
C LEU A 105 6.38 18.95 7.04
N PRO A 106 6.12 19.85 8.00
CA PRO A 106 6.41 19.57 9.41
C PRO A 106 5.53 18.44 9.94
N TYR A 107 6.11 17.34 10.43
CA TYR A 107 5.31 16.20 10.92
C TYR A 107 4.37 16.60 12.07
N ARG A 108 4.77 17.58 12.90
CA ARG A 108 4.02 18.02 14.09
C ARG A 108 2.63 18.55 13.73
N GLU A 109 2.47 19.17 12.56
CA GLU A 109 1.17 19.67 12.07
C GLU A 109 0.24 18.54 11.61
N HIS A 110 0.80 17.37 11.33
CA HIS A 110 0.11 16.23 10.73
C HIS A 110 -0.01 15.02 11.66
N ARG A 111 0.69 15.04 12.81
CA ARG A 111 0.77 13.92 13.76
C ARG A 111 -0.58 13.41 14.23
N ASP A 112 -1.58 14.29 14.32
CA ASP A 112 -2.94 13.99 14.81
C ASP A 112 -3.96 13.92 13.67
N SER A 113 -3.50 13.84 12.42
CA SER A 113 -4.38 13.71 11.24
C SER A 113 -5.29 12.50 11.35
N ARG A 114 -6.53 12.66 10.89
CA ARG A 114 -7.54 11.59 10.74
C ARG A 114 -7.44 10.85 9.40
N ASN A 115 -6.45 11.20 8.58
CA ASN A 115 -6.20 10.54 7.30
C ASN A 115 -5.08 9.50 7.48
N ILE A 116 -5.40 8.23 7.26
CA ILE A 116 -4.45 7.11 7.39
C ILE A 116 -3.21 7.32 6.51
N VAL A 117 -3.37 7.78 5.26
CA VAL A 117 -2.25 8.01 4.34
C VAL A 117 -1.28 9.05 4.92
N VAL A 118 -1.80 10.09 5.56
CA VAL A 118 -0.98 11.11 6.23
C VAL A 118 -0.24 10.51 7.43
N ARG A 119 -0.91 9.68 8.24
CA ARG A 119 -0.32 9.04 9.41
C ARG A 119 0.81 8.07 9.05
N LEU A 120 0.63 7.31 7.97
CA LEU A 120 1.66 6.38 7.48
C LEU A 120 2.86 7.11 6.89
N ASN A 121 2.68 8.34 6.41
CA ASN A 121 3.74 9.14 5.81
C ASN A 121 4.47 10.07 6.80
N LEU A 122 4.14 10.04 8.10
CA LEU A 122 4.88 10.83 9.09
C LEU A 122 6.41 10.59 9.05
N PRO A 123 6.92 9.35 8.85
CA PRO A 123 8.36 9.11 8.70
C PRO A 123 9.01 9.78 7.47
N ASN A 124 8.22 10.14 6.46
CA ASN A 124 8.68 10.83 5.25
C ASN A 124 8.58 12.37 5.36
N MET A 125 8.14 12.90 6.51
CA MET A 125 7.97 14.32 6.75
C MET A 125 9.21 14.98 7.36
N ASN A 126 9.20 16.30 7.47
CA ASN A 126 10.26 17.05 8.14
C ASN A 126 10.16 16.90 9.67
N TYR A 127 11.23 16.40 10.27
CA TYR A 127 11.45 16.31 11.71
C TYR A 127 12.96 16.32 12.04
N ALA A 128 13.30 16.73 13.25
CA ALA A 128 14.67 16.61 13.75
C ALA A 128 14.99 15.13 14.04
N PRO A 129 16.24 14.67 13.82
CA PRO A 129 16.61 13.26 14.04
C PRO A 129 16.25 12.73 15.44
N GLN A 130 16.28 13.58 16.47
CA GLN A 130 15.92 13.23 17.85
C GLN A 130 14.44 12.89 18.01
N GLU A 131 13.58 13.42 17.14
CA GLU A 131 12.12 13.25 17.15
C GLU A 131 11.69 11.96 16.44
N ARG A 132 12.59 11.24 15.76
CA ARG A 132 12.27 10.06 14.94
C ARG A 132 11.46 8.99 15.68
N VAL A 133 11.78 8.76 16.96
CA VAL A 133 11.03 7.80 17.80
C VAL A 133 9.60 8.28 18.09
N GLU A 134 9.40 9.58 18.33
CA GLU A 134 8.07 10.18 18.50
C GLU A 134 7.25 10.09 17.20
N VAL A 135 7.90 10.32 16.06
CA VAL A 135 7.31 10.20 14.72
C VAL A 135 6.83 8.78 14.46
N TYR A 136 7.67 7.79 14.73
CA TYR A 136 7.33 6.37 14.59
C TYR A 136 6.15 5.98 15.48
N ALA A 137 6.19 6.35 16.77
CA ALA A 137 5.10 6.09 17.70
C ALA A 137 3.78 6.73 17.24
N ALA A 138 3.83 7.97 16.74
CA ALA A 138 2.66 8.65 16.19
C ALA A 138 2.12 7.94 14.93
N ALA A 139 2.98 7.40 14.07
CA ALA A 139 2.55 6.62 12.91
C ALA A 139 1.87 5.32 13.33
N VAL A 140 2.47 4.55 14.25
CA VAL A 140 1.90 3.29 14.79
C VAL A 140 0.54 3.53 15.46
N ARG A 141 0.44 4.54 16.31
CA ARG A 141 -0.84 4.93 16.95
C ARG A 141 -1.90 5.30 15.91
N GLY A 142 -1.50 5.99 14.84
CA GLY A 142 -2.37 6.38 13.74
C GLY A 142 -2.88 5.17 12.98
N LEU A 143 -1.99 4.24 12.67
CA LEU A 143 -2.32 3.00 11.99
C LEU A 143 -3.34 2.17 12.79
N ALA A 144 -3.07 1.97 14.08
CA ALA A 144 -3.95 1.18 14.94
C ALA A 144 -5.34 1.80 15.14
N SER A 145 -5.44 3.13 15.12
CA SER A 145 -6.71 3.83 15.34
C SER A 145 -7.54 4.06 14.07
N LEU A 146 -6.91 4.11 12.89
CA LEU A 146 -7.58 4.50 11.64
C LEU A 146 -7.79 3.34 10.66
N GLU A 147 -7.00 2.27 10.71
CA GLU A 147 -7.15 1.11 9.82
C GLU A 147 -7.75 -0.08 10.59
N PRO A 148 -9.00 -0.47 10.32
CA PRO A 148 -9.63 -1.60 11.01
C PRO A 148 -9.21 -2.98 10.48
N ASP A 149 -8.69 -3.08 9.25
CA ASP A 149 -8.33 -4.38 8.64
C ASP A 149 -6.94 -4.84 9.11
N PRO A 150 -6.83 -5.99 9.82
CA PRO A 150 -5.55 -6.50 10.30
C PRO A 150 -4.53 -6.78 9.19
N GLU A 151 -4.93 -7.20 7.99
CA GLU A 151 -3.96 -7.41 6.89
C GLU A 151 -3.34 -6.11 6.41
N ARG A 152 -4.18 -5.07 6.33
CA ARG A 152 -3.70 -3.73 5.98
C ARG A 152 -2.83 -3.16 7.08
N GLN A 153 -3.18 -3.40 8.35
CA GLN A 153 -2.31 -3.07 9.48
C GLN A 153 -0.93 -3.70 9.34
N ARG A 154 -0.85 -5.01 9.04
CA ARG A 154 0.44 -5.69 8.82
C ARG A 154 1.23 -5.03 7.70
N LYS A 155 0.62 -4.91 6.53
CA LYS A 155 1.27 -4.36 5.33
C LYS A 155 1.75 -2.92 5.53
N TYR A 156 0.96 -2.10 6.21
CA TYR A 156 1.28 -0.69 6.45
C TYR A 156 2.27 -0.49 7.60
N LEU A 157 2.31 -1.40 8.57
CA LEU A 157 3.34 -1.38 9.60
C LEU A 157 4.72 -1.61 8.99
N ASP A 158 4.86 -2.60 8.10
CA ASP A 158 6.11 -2.86 7.38
C ASP A 158 6.61 -1.60 6.65
N PHE A 159 5.68 -0.84 6.04
CA PHE A 159 5.99 0.44 5.41
C PHE A 159 6.54 1.46 6.42
N VAL A 160 5.84 1.65 7.56
CA VAL A 160 6.27 2.60 8.60
C VAL A 160 7.66 2.22 9.14
N ASP A 161 7.94 0.92 9.34
CA ASP A 161 9.23 0.41 9.77
C ASP A 161 10.35 0.71 8.76
N ILE A 162 10.10 0.45 7.47
CA ILE A 162 11.08 0.69 6.38
C ILE A 162 11.46 2.17 6.30
N TYR A 163 10.49 3.10 6.35
CA TYR A 163 10.79 4.52 6.19
C TYR A 163 11.29 5.19 7.46
N ALA A 164 10.87 4.72 8.64
CA ALA A 164 11.38 5.27 9.89
C ALA A 164 12.82 4.83 10.16
N ASP A 165 13.19 3.60 9.78
CA ASP A 165 14.55 3.05 9.91
C ASP A 165 15.17 3.30 11.30
N LEU A 166 14.42 2.94 12.36
CA LEU A 166 14.89 3.10 13.74
C LEU A 166 16.09 2.20 14.00
N ASP A 167 17.17 2.79 14.51
CA ASP A 167 18.34 2.05 14.98
C ASP A 167 18.09 1.31 16.31
N ASP A 168 19.04 0.48 16.74
CA ASP A 168 18.91 -0.31 17.97
C ASP A 168 18.72 0.54 19.24
N GLN A 169 19.32 1.73 19.30
CA GLN A 169 19.16 2.64 20.45
C GLN A 169 17.79 3.31 20.42
N GLU A 170 17.34 3.72 19.24
CA GLU A 170 16.02 4.30 19.00
C GLU A 170 14.90 3.29 19.29
N ARG A 171 15.07 2.01 18.93
CA ARG A 171 14.12 0.93 19.26
C ARG A 171 14.01 0.71 20.77
N LYS A 172 15.13 0.63 21.49
CA LYS A 172 15.12 0.55 22.96
C LYS A 172 14.46 1.78 23.61
N ARG A 173 14.67 2.96 23.02
CA ARG A 173 14.02 4.19 23.46
C ARG A 173 12.51 4.12 23.24
N TYR A 174 12.09 3.67 22.07
CA TYR A 174 10.69 3.45 21.73
C TYR A 174 10.00 2.52 22.74
N GLU A 175 10.61 1.37 23.02
CA GLU A 175 10.10 0.40 24.00
C GLU A 175 9.89 0.98 25.39
N ARG A 176 10.79 1.89 25.82
CA ARG A 176 10.74 2.52 27.14
C ARG A 176 9.75 3.67 27.21
N GLU A 177 9.68 4.49 26.18
CA GLU A 177 8.95 5.78 26.19
C GLU A 177 7.51 5.67 25.68
N TYR A 178 7.20 4.64 24.89
CA TYR A 178 5.91 4.45 24.23
C TYR A 178 5.33 3.04 24.50
N PRO A 179 5.12 2.66 25.77
CA PRO A 179 4.71 1.30 26.14
C PRO A 179 3.33 0.92 25.57
N ASP A 180 2.42 1.88 25.40
CA ASP A 180 1.07 1.64 24.86
C ASP A 180 1.13 1.26 23.36
N GLU A 181 1.98 1.95 22.58
CA GLU A 181 2.21 1.62 21.17
C GLU A 181 2.96 0.30 21.02
N VAL A 182 3.88 -0.01 21.94
CA VAL A 182 4.58 -1.30 21.98
C VAL A 182 3.58 -2.42 22.23
N GLN A 183 2.68 -2.27 23.21
CA GLN A 183 1.61 -3.24 23.46
C GLN A 183 0.73 -3.43 22.22
N THR A 184 0.42 -2.33 21.52
CA THR A 184 -0.31 -2.37 20.25
C THR A 184 0.44 -3.22 19.21
N MET A 185 1.75 -3.02 19.06
CA MET A 185 2.58 -3.83 18.17
C MET A 185 2.65 -5.29 18.59
N THR A 186 2.77 -5.60 19.88
CA THR A 186 2.74 -6.99 20.37
C THR A 186 1.41 -7.66 20.01
N SER A 187 0.30 -6.96 20.19
CA SER A 187 -1.03 -7.47 19.81
C SER A 187 -1.16 -7.71 18.31
N PHE A 188 -0.48 -6.89 17.50
CA PHE A 188 -0.39 -7.09 16.04
C PHE A 188 0.41 -8.36 15.73
N SER A 189 1.61 -8.51 16.31
CA SER A 189 2.45 -9.69 16.12
C SER A 189 1.72 -10.99 16.49
N GLU A 190 1.05 -11.05 17.65
CA GLU A 190 0.28 -12.23 18.09
C GLU A 190 -0.84 -12.58 17.09
N ARG A 191 -1.57 -11.57 16.59
CA ARG A 191 -2.62 -11.77 15.58
C ARG A 191 -2.04 -12.24 14.25
N PHE A 192 -0.90 -11.70 13.84
CA PHE A 192 -0.25 -12.07 12.57
C PHE A 192 0.33 -13.48 12.63
N GLU A 193 0.92 -13.88 13.75
CA GLU A 193 1.39 -15.25 13.96
C GLU A 193 0.23 -16.24 13.94
N ALA A 194 -0.87 -15.94 14.64
CA ALA A 194 -2.07 -16.78 14.65
C ALA A 194 -2.64 -16.96 13.23
N LYS A 195 -2.70 -15.88 12.44
CA LYS A 195 -3.21 -15.93 11.08
C LYS A 195 -2.24 -16.60 10.10
N GLY A 196 -0.93 -16.37 10.25
CA GLY A 196 0.10 -17.07 9.47
C GLY A 196 0.07 -18.58 9.73
N ARG A 197 -0.17 -18.98 10.98
CA ARG A 197 -0.38 -20.38 11.34
C ARG A 197 -1.65 -20.95 10.69
N GLN A 198 -2.78 -20.27 10.80
CA GLN A 198 -4.04 -20.67 10.17
C GLN A 198 -3.88 -20.85 8.64
N GLN A 199 -3.24 -19.89 7.97
CA GLN A 199 -2.95 -19.99 6.53
C GLN A 199 -2.04 -21.19 6.21
N GLY A 200 -1.00 -21.43 7.03
CA GLY A 200 -0.13 -22.58 6.90
C GLY A 200 -0.88 -23.91 7.06
N GLU A 201 -1.76 -24.00 8.04
CA GLU A 201 -2.61 -25.17 8.32
C GLU A 201 -3.61 -25.40 7.17
N ALA A 202 -4.25 -24.35 6.64
CA ALA A 202 -5.14 -24.43 5.48
C ALA A 202 -4.41 -24.93 4.22
N VAL A 203 -3.23 -24.38 3.92
CA VAL A 203 -2.40 -24.82 2.79
C VAL A 203 -1.95 -26.27 2.96
N ALA A 204 -1.56 -26.67 4.17
CA ALA A 204 -1.19 -28.05 4.47
C ALA A 204 -2.37 -29.01 4.27
N LEU A 205 -3.55 -28.67 4.81
CA LEU A 205 -4.77 -29.45 4.66
C LEU A 205 -5.15 -29.60 3.18
N MET A 206 -5.19 -28.51 2.40
CA MET A 206 -5.45 -28.57 0.96
C MET A 206 -4.45 -29.45 0.21
N ARG A 207 -3.17 -29.42 0.60
CA ARG A 207 -2.14 -30.28 -0.02
C ARG A 207 -2.38 -31.75 0.26
N VAL A 208 -2.77 -32.12 1.47
CA VAL A 208 -3.07 -33.52 1.84
C VAL A 208 -4.38 -33.97 1.19
N MET A 209 -5.43 -33.14 1.21
CA MET A 209 -6.70 -33.45 0.56
C MET A 209 -6.53 -33.64 -0.94
N ARG A 210 -5.74 -32.79 -1.60
CA ARG A 210 -5.44 -32.93 -3.03
C ARG A 210 -4.72 -34.26 -3.34
N ARG A 211 -3.83 -34.70 -2.46
CA ARG A 211 -3.13 -35.99 -2.60
C ARG A 211 -4.06 -37.19 -2.38
N LYS A 212 -5.00 -37.11 -1.44
CA LYS A 212 -5.90 -38.22 -1.10
C LYS A 212 -7.09 -38.34 -2.05
N PHE A 213 -7.69 -37.21 -2.44
CA PHE A 213 -8.97 -37.18 -3.16
C PHE A 213 -8.88 -36.60 -4.59
N GLY A 214 -7.73 -36.07 -5.02
CA GLY A 214 -7.56 -35.44 -6.33
C GLY A 214 -7.90 -33.94 -6.31
N GLU A 215 -8.36 -33.37 -7.42
CA GLU A 215 -8.62 -31.92 -7.47
C GLU A 215 -9.71 -31.49 -6.48
N LEU A 216 -9.42 -30.43 -5.70
CA LEU A 216 -10.39 -29.85 -4.78
C LEU A 216 -11.34 -28.92 -5.53
N PRO A 217 -12.67 -29.10 -5.43
CA PRO A 217 -13.64 -28.15 -5.94
C PRO A 217 -13.45 -26.76 -5.34
N GLU A 218 -13.72 -25.72 -6.12
CA GLU A 218 -13.59 -24.32 -5.67
C GLU A 218 -14.35 -24.00 -4.37
N PRO A 219 -15.59 -24.49 -4.15
CA PRO A 219 -16.30 -24.28 -2.90
C PRO A 219 -15.58 -24.87 -1.67
N ALA A 220 -14.91 -26.01 -1.84
CA ALA A 220 -14.16 -26.65 -0.76
C ALA A 220 -12.90 -25.85 -0.42
N ARG A 221 -12.19 -25.30 -1.42
CA ARG A 221 -11.02 -24.44 -1.19
C ARG A 221 -11.39 -23.18 -0.43
N GLN A 222 -12.44 -22.48 -0.87
CA GLN A 222 -12.91 -21.26 -0.20
C GLN A 222 -13.32 -21.53 1.25
N ARG A 223 -13.97 -22.66 1.52
CA ARG A 223 -14.35 -23.07 2.86
C ARG A 223 -13.14 -23.39 3.75
N ILE A 224 -12.08 -23.98 3.19
CA ILE A 224 -10.81 -24.24 3.89
C ILE A 224 -10.04 -22.95 4.18
N GLU A 225 -9.97 -22.03 3.22
CA GLU A 225 -9.28 -20.75 3.41
C GLU A 225 -9.99 -19.84 4.42
N ALA A 226 -11.32 -19.98 4.57
CA ALA A 226 -12.12 -19.20 5.50
C ALA A 226 -12.27 -19.82 6.90
N ALA A 227 -11.87 -21.07 7.09
CA ALA A 227 -12.04 -21.78 8.37
C ALA A 227 -11.03 -21.33 9.43
N ASP A 228 -11.47 -21.23 10.69
CA ASP A 228 -10.57 -20.92 11.81
C ASP A 228 -9.60 -22.08 12.14
N ALA A 229 -8.58 -21.78 12.96
CA ALA A 229 -7.54 -22.74 13.29
C ALA A 229 -8.08 -24.02 13.98
N GLN A 230 -9.13 -23.90 14.83
CA GLN A 230 -9.68 -25.06 15.52
C GLN A 230 -10.40 -25.99 14.54
N THR A 231 -11.20 -25.41 13.64
CA THR A 231 -11.90 -26.13 12.58
C THR A 231 -10.92 -26.81 11.63
N LEU A 232 -9.83 -26.13 11.25
CA LEU A 232 -8.78 -26.69 10.41
C LEU A 232 -8.09 -27.90 11.08
N LEU A 233 -7.81 -27.83 12.37
CA LEU A 233 -7.23 -28.95 13.11
C LEU A 233 -8.18 -30.16 13.16
N GLU A 234 -9.47 -29.92 13.43
CA GLU A 234 -10.48 -30.99 13.39
C GLU A 234 -10.55 -31.65 12.00
N TRP A 235 -10.49 -30.87 10.93
CA TRP A 235 -10.47 -31.40 9.56
C TRP A 235 -9.17 -32.14 9.23
N ILE A 236 -8.03 -31.68 9.74
CA ILE A 236 -6.75 -32.40 9.63
C ILE A 236 -6.85 -33.75 10.34
N ASP A 237 -7.52 -33.87 11.48
CA ASP A 237 -7.69 -35.17 12.15
C ASP A 237 -8.67 -36.08 11.38
N ARG A 238 -9.77 -35.51 10.87
CA ARG A 238 -10.78 -36.25 10.09
C ARG A 238 -10.24 -36.76 8.76
N ILE A 239 -9.25 -36.09 8.15
CA ILE A 239 -8.69 -36.51 6.86
C ILE A 239 -8.10 -37.92 6.89
N PHE A 240 -7.67 -38.41 8.06
CA PHE A 240 -7.07 -39.73 8.18
C PHE A 240 -8.11 -40.84 8.04
N THR A 241 -9.37 -40.59 8.40
CA THR A 241 -10.46 -41.57 8.37
C THR A 241 -11.49 -41.33 7.26
N ALA A 242 -11.65 -40.10 6.78
CA ALA A 242 -12.65 -39.74 5.78
C ALA A 242 -12.38 -40.35 4.40
N GLU A 243 -13.44 -40.78 3.70
CA GLU A 243 -13.38 -41.36 2.35
C GLU A 243 -13.69 -40.33 1.25
N SER A 244 -14.20 -39.15 1.61
CA SER A 244 -14.54 -38.08 0.67
C SER A 244 -14.17 -36.68 1.19
N ILE A 245 -14.13 -35.70 0.28
CA ILE A 245 -13.90 -34.27 0.62
C ILE A 245 -14.98 -33.77 1.57
N ASP A 246 -16.24 -34.11 1.32
CA ASP A 246 -17.37 -33.65 2.11
C ASP A 246 -17.29 -34.15 3.55
N GLU A 247 -16.89 -35.41 3.78
CA GLU A 247 -16.70 -35.97 5.12
C GLU A 247 -15.61 -35.26 5.94
N VAL A 248 -14.60 -34.69 5.27
CA VAL A 248 -13.55 -33.92 5.94
C VAL A 248 -14.10 -32.58 6.41
N ILE A 249 -14.80 -31.86 5.53
CA ILE A 249 -15.21 -30.47 5.77
C ILE A 249 -16.63 -30.31 6.33
N HIS A 250 -17.31 -31.42 6.69
CA HIS A 250 -18.68 -31.42 7.20
C HIS A 250 -18.80 -30.83 8.62
#